data_AF-A0A2E2L039-F1
#
_entry.id   AF-A0A2E2L039-F1
#
_cell.length_a   1.000
_cell.length_b   1.000
_cell.length_c   1.000
_cell.angle_alpha   90.00
_cell.angle_beta   90.00
_cell.angle_gamma   90.00
#
_symmetry.space_group_name_H-M   'P 1'
#
loop_
_entity.id
_entity.type
_entity.pdbx_description
1 polymer ?
#
loop_
_entity_poly.entity_id
_entity_poly.type
_entity_poly.pdbx_seq_one_letter_code
_entity_poly.pdbx_strand_id
1 'polypeptide(L)'
;MKTFGSFLARYPRCELDLYRIWSTDEAIRSICADHAEATEALLRWRAAGSRGTRQVLHYEALLRELEAEALARLEKPNDIRRS
;
A
#
# COMPACT_ATOMS: atom_id res chain seq x y z
N MET A 1 -11.38 7.13 -8.89
CA MET A 1 -11.29 5.96 -7.99
C MET A 1 -10.11 6.22 -7.06
N LYS A 2 -10.24 6.08 -5.73
CA LYS A 2 -9.11 6.36 -4.83
C LYS A 2 -8.07 5.24 -4.97
N THR A 3 -6.79 5.60 -5.17
CA THR A 3 -5.68 4.68 -5.50
C THR A 3 -5.38 3.65 -4.40
N PHE A 4 -5.92 3.83 -3.19
CA PHE A 4 -5.73 2.89 -2.08
C PHE A 4 -6.68 1.68 -2.07
N GLY A 5 -7.55 1.51 -3.08
CA GLY A 5 -8.51 0.39 -3.09
C GLY A 5 -7.86 -0.98 -2.95
N SER A 6 -6.69 -1.19 -3.58
CA SER A 6 -5.90 -2.42 -3.45
C SER A 6 -5.37 -2.63 -2.03
N PHE A 7 -4.95 -1.56 -1.35
CA PHE A 7 -4.50 -1.60 0.03
C PHE A 7 -5.66 -1.90 0.99
N LEU A 8 -6.82 -1.25 0.83
CA LEU A 8 -7.99 -1.51 1.67
C LEU A 8 -8.60 -2.89 1.49
N ALA A 9 -8.51 -3.49 0.29
CA ALA A 9 -8.90 -4.87 0.09
C ALA A 9 -8.12 -5.83 0.99
N ARG A 10 -6.88 -5.47 1.35
CA ARG A 10 -5.99 -6.26 2.21
C ARG A 10 -6.05 -5.84 3.68
N TYR A 11 -6.26 -4.55 3.95
CA TYR A 11 -6.31 -3.97 5.29
C TYR A 11 -7.61 -3.18 5.54
N PRO A 12 -8.78 -3.85 5.55
CA PRO A 12 -10.07 -3.16 5.70
C PRO A 12 -10.20 -2.44 7.05
N ARG A 13 -9.49 -2.92 8.09
CA ARG A 13 -9.51 -2.31 9.44
C ARG A 13 -8.88 -0.92 9.47
N CYS A 14 -8.03 -0.58 8.50
CA CYS A 14 -7.34 0.70 8.42
C CYS A 14 -8.15 1.77 7.66
N GLU A 15 -9.37 1.44 7.20
CA GLU A 15 -10.17 2.32 6.34
C GLU A 15 -10.36 3.72 6.92
N LEU A 16 -10.79 3.81 8.17
CA LEU A 16 -11.06 5.10 8.83
C LEU A 16 -9.79 5.94 8.97
N ASP A 17 -8.69 5.35 9.44
CA ASP A 17 -7.43 6.06 9.63
C ASP A 17 -6.86 6.54 8.30
N LEU A 18 -6.95 5.69 7.27
CA LEU A 18 -6.50 6.02 5.93
C LEU A 18 -7.31 7.18 5.35
N TYR A 19 -8.64 7.17 5.47
CA TYR A 19 -9.47 8.31 5.06
C TYR A 19 -9.12 9.59 5.82
N ARG A 20 -8.76 9.48 7.11
CA ARG A 20 -8.42 10.62 7.97
C ARG A 20 -7.16 11.34 7.51
N ILE A 21 -6.12 10.59 7.14
CA ILE A 21 -4.83 11.17 6.74
C ILE A 21 -4.71 11.39 5.23
N TRP A 22 -5.61 10.82 4.42
CA TRP A 22 -5.53 10.85 2.96
C TRP A 22 -5.39 12.25 2.36
N SER A 23 -6.08 13.24 2.91
CA SER A 23 -6.03 14.62 2.38
C SER A 23 -4.76 15.36 2.81
N THR A 24 -4.14 14.99 3.92
CA THR A 24 -3.05 15.74 4.56
C THR A 24 -1.67 15.11 4.38
N ASP A 25 -1.60 13.80 4.22
CA ASP A 25 -0.33 13.08 4.10
C ASP A 25 -0.05 12.76 2.63
N GLU A 26 1.01 13.33 2.07
CA GLU A 26 1.41 13.06 0.69
C GLU A 26 2.14 11.72 0.57
N ALA A 27 2.89 11.33 1.61
CA ALA A 27 3.63 10.08 1.62
C ALA A 27 2.67 8.88 1.60
N ILE A 28 1.56 8.92 2.36
CA ILE A 28 0.56 7.84 2.31
C ILE A 28 -0.08 7.73 0.92
N ARG A 29 -0.28 8.85 0.22
CA ARG A 29 -0.81 8.85 -1.16
C ARG A 29 0.18 8.20 -2.12
N SER A 30 1.46 8.53 -2.02
CA SER A 30 2.52 7.91 -2.82
C SER A 30 2.57 6.41 -2.58
N ILE A 31 2.65 5.97 -1.32
CA ILE A 31 2.72 4.55 -0.95
C ILE A 31 1.50 3.77 -1.47
N CYS A 32 0.30 4.35 -1.36
CA CYS A 32 -0.91 3.70 -1.89
C CYS A 32 -0.91 3.62 -3.42
N ALA A 33 -0.35 4.61 -4.12
CA ALA A 33 -0.20 4.57 -5.57
C ALA A 33 0.81 3.48 -5.99
N ASP A 34 1.98 3.46 -5.36
CA ASP A 34 3.02 2.44 -5.60
C ASP A 34 2.49 1.03 -5.30
N HIS A 35 1.70 0.88 -4.24
CA HIS A 35 1.05 -0.38 -3.89
C HIS A 35 0.06 -0.84 -4.97
N ALA A 36 -0.73 0.08 -5.53
CA ALA A 36 -1.65 -0.25 -6.62
C ALA A 36 -0.91 -0.69 -7.88
N GLU A 37 0.15 0.03 -8.26
CA GLU A 37 0.98 -0.33 -9.41
C GLU A 37 1.68 -1.68 -9.22
N ALA A 38 2.26 -1.92 -8.04
CA ALA A 38 2.88 -3.20 -7.70
C ALA A 38 1.87 -4.36 -7.69
N THR A 39 0.64 -4.12 -7.24
CA THR A 39 -0.45 -5.11 -7.27
C THR A 39 -0.80 -5.48 -8.71
N GLU A 40 -0.95 -4.50 -9.59
CA GLU A 40 -1.22 -4.74 -11.01
C GLU A 40 -0.06 -5.48 -11.69
N ALA A 41 1.18 -5.08 -11.42
CA ALA A 41 2.36 -5.74 -11.96
C ALA A 41 2.44 -7.20 -11.49
N LEU A 42 2.18 -7.48 -10.20
CA LEU A 42 2.14 -8.83 -9.66
C LEU A 42 1.10 -9.69 -10.38
N LEU A 43 -0.10 -9.17 -10.63
CA LEU A 43 -1.14 -9.88 -11.38
C LEU A 43 -0.68 -10.23 -12.81
N ARG A 44 -0.06 -9.27 -13.51
CA ARG A 44 0.49 -9.49 -14.86
C ARG A 44 1.58 -10.56 -14.86
N TRP A 45 2.49 -10.54 -13.88
CA TRP A 45 3.57 -11.54 -13.79
C TRP A 45 3.11 -12.92 -13.35
N ARG A 46 2.06 -13.01 -12.51
CA ARG A 46 1.41 -14.30 -12.21
C ARG A 46 0.77 -14.91 -13.45
N ALA A 47 0.13 -14.09 -14.28
CA ALA A 47 -0.45 -14.55 -15.55
C ALA A 47 0.61 -15.02 -16.57
N ALA A 48 1.85 -14.53 -16.47
CA ALA A 48 2.96 -14.97 -17.32
C ALA A 48 3.52 -16.37 -16.96
N GLY A 49 3.02 -17.00 -15.89
CA GLY A 49 3.41 -18.34 -15.46
C GLY A 49 4.89 -18.41 -15.07
N SER A 50 5.57 -19.51 -15.43
CA SER A 50 6.95 -19.78 -15.03
C SER A 50 7.97 -18.73 -15.49
N ARG A 51 7.66 -17.93 -16.52
CA ARG A 51 8.52 -16.82 -16.99
C ARG A 51 8.52 -15.63 -16.04
N GLY A 52 7.49 -15.52 -15.20
CA GLY A 52 7.32 -14.42 -14.24
C GLY A 52 7.78 -14.73 -12.83
N THR A 53 8.27 -15.95 -12.52
CA THR A 53 8.54 -16.38 -11.14
C THR A 53 9.44 -15.41 -10.37
N ARG A 54 10.50 -14.88 -10.99
CA ARG A 54 11.41 -13.93 -10.34
C ARG A 54 10.71 -12.60 -10.03
N GLN A 55 9.90 -12.11 -10.97
CA GLN A 55 9.16 -10.86 -10.84
C GLN A 55 8.04 -11.00 -9.80
N VAL A 56 7.37 -12.13 -9.74
CA VAL A 56 6.40 -12.45 -8.68
C VAL A 56 7.04 -12.30 -7.31
N LEU A 57 8.18 -12.95 -7.07
CA LEU A 57 8.90 -12.85 -5.79
C LEU A 57 9.33 -11.41 -5.48
N HIS A 58 9.78 -10.66 -6.50
CA HIS A 58 10.16 -9.26 -6.35
C HIS A 58 8.97 -8.39 -5.93
N TYR A 59 7.84 -8.46 -6.64
CA TYR A 59 6.67 -7.65 -6.32
C TYR A 59 6.00 -8.08 -5.01
N GLU A 60 6.06 -9.35 -4.62
CA GLU A 60 5.61 -9.81 -3.29
C GLU A 60 6.49 -9.28 -2.16
N ALA A 61 7.80 -9.09 -2.38
CA ALA A 61 8.66 -8.42 -1.42
C ALA A 61 8.34 -6.91 -1.35
N LEU A 62 8.26 -6.25 -2.50
CA LEU A 62 7.93 -4.82 -2.58
C LEU A 62 6.58 -4.48 -1.93
N LEU A 63 5.54 -5.29 -2.18
CA LEU A 63 4.23 -5.09 -1.55
C LEU A 63 4.34 -5.18 -0.02
N ARG A 64 5.10 -6.14 0.52
CA ARG A 64 5.30 -6.24 1.98
C ARG A 64 6.00 -5.01 2.55
N GLU A 65 6.97 -4.44 1.84
CA GLU A 65 7.66 -3.20 2.26
C GLU A 65 6.69 -2.02 2.27
N LEU A 66 5.94 -1.82 1.18
CA LEU A 66 4.95 -0.75 1.06
C LEU A 66 3.83 -0.88 2.10
N GLU A 67 3.36 -2.10 2.35
CA GLU A 67 2.36 -2.40 3.37
C GLU A 67 2.87 -2.05 4.77
N ALA A 68 4.10 -2.44 5.10
CA ALA A 68 4.72 -2.12 6.39
C ALA A 68 4.91 -0.61 6.56
N GLU A 69 5.33 0.10 5.50
CA GLU A 69 5.48 1.56 5.53
C GLU A 69 4.15 2.30 5.71
N ALA A 70 3.09 1.85 5.04
CA ALA A 70 1.75 2.41 5.19
C ALA A 70 1.23 2.20 6.61
N LEU A 71 1.34 0.97 7.14
CA LEU A 71 0.90 0.64 8.50
C LEU A 71 1.68 1.44 9.55
N ALA A 72 3.00 1.53 9.44
CA ALA A 72 3.81 2.31 10.36
C ALA A 72 3.46 3.81 10.37
N ARG A 73 2.97 4.34 9.24
CA ARG A 73 2.47 5.72 9.14
C ARG A 73 1.08 5.88 9.74
N LEU A 74 0.20 4.89 9.56
CA LEU A 74 -1.14 4.88 10.14
C LEU A 74 -1.10 4.70 11.67
N GLU A 75 -0.15 3.91 12.18
CA GLU A 75 0.06 3.68 13.62
C GLU A 75 0.70 4.86 14.34
N LYS A 76 1.39 5.75 13.62
CA LYS A 76 1.88 7.00 14.22
C LYS A 76 0.66 7.82 14.64
N PRO A 77 0.44 8.04 15.94
CA PRO A 77 -0.59 8.96 16.37
C PRO A 77 -0.24 10.28 15.72
N ASN A 78 -1.23 10.90 15.07
CA ASN A 78 -1.16 12.28 14.66
C ASN A 78 -0.64 13.07 15.87
N ASP A 79 0.65 13.44 15.88
CA ASP A 79 1.36 14.01 17.04
C ASP A 79 1.00 15.49 17.18
N ILE A 80 -0.30 15.76 17.12
CA ILE A 80 -0.95 17.05 17.23
C ILE A 80 -1.80 16.97 18.49
N ARG A 81 -1.14 17.00 19.65
CA ARG A 81 -1.58 17.58 20.94
C ARG A 81 -0.71 17.05 22.10
N ARG A 82 0.52 17.55 22.22
CA ARG A 82 1.20 17.75 23.51
C ARG A 82 2.21 18.90 23.39
N SER A 83 1.71 20.12 23.47
CA SER A 83 2.40 21.26 24.08
C SER A 83 1.34 22.20 24.63
#